data_AF-A0A7C2ECT0-F1
#
_entry.id   AF-A0A7C2ECT0-F1
#
_cell.length_a   1.000
_cell.length_b   1.000
_cell.length_c   1.000
_cell.angle_alpha   90.00
_cell.angle_beta   90.00
_cell.angle_gamma   90.00
#
_symmetry.space_group_name_H-M   'P 1'
#
loop_
_entity.id
_entity.type
_entity.pdbx_description
1 polymer ?
#
loop_
_entity_poly.entity_id
_entity_poly.type
_entity_poly.pdbx_seq_one_letter_code
_entity_poly.pdbx_strand_id
1 'polypeptide(L)'
;MADIIGVLEEACSLGEIIVIVRANGAVAEVMGDLCLRRGEEWLTLGQEGASHVHVKVAEVQAVRFTHAQGRNAALQILGPDGSVLVQVSFRGTNPGRAEAFRSERLEAVRVRFAHLAEVPV
;
A
#
# COMPACT_ATOMS: atom_id res chain seq x y z
N MET A 1 -14.19 4.20 -12.02
CA MET A 1 -12.98 4.52 -11.24
C MET A 1 -13.13 3.79 -9.92
N ALA A 2 -12.15 2.97 -9.52
CA ALA A 2 -12.25 2.24 -8.26
C ALA A 2 -12.36 3.23 -7.08
N ASP A 3 -13.13 2.87 -6.06
CA ASP A 3 -13.12 3.62 -4.80
C ASP A 3 -11.77 3.41 -4.11
N ILE A 4 -10.86 4.36 -4.29
CA ILE A 4 -9.49 4.32 -3.74
C ILE A 4 -9.53 4.14 -2.23
N ILE A 5 -10.50 4.74 -1.56
CA ILE A 5 -10.63 4.65 -0.10
C ILE A 5 -11.02 3.23 0.29
N GLY A 6 -12.07 2.68 -0.33
CA GLY A 6 -12.48 1.29 -0.09
C GLY A 6 -11.36 0.28 -0.36
N VAL A 7 -10.54 0.49 -1.40
CA VAL A 7 -9.37 -0.35 -1.70
C VAL A 7 -8.33 -0.28 -0.57
N LEU A 8 -8.05 0.92 -0.04
CA LEU A 8 -7.08 1.10 1.03
C LEU A 8 -7.59 0.57 2.38
N GLU A 9 -8.90 0.71 2.66
CA GLU A 9 -9.55 0.10 3.82
C GLU A 9 -9.46 -1.44 3.77
N GLU A 10 -9.77 -2.02 2.60
CA GLU A 10 -9.62 -3.46 2.38
C GLU A 10 -8.16 -3.90 2.60
N ALA A 11 -7.19 -3.16 2.06
CA ALA A 11 -5.78 -3.47 2.25
C ALA A 11 -5.34 -3.43 3.73
N CYS A 12 -5.82 -2.45 4.50
CA CYS A 12 -5.57 -2.36 5.94
C CYS A 12 -6.18 -3.55 6.70
N SER A 13 -7.38 -4.00 6.30
CA SER A 13 -8.07 -5.13 6.94
C SER A 13 -7.34 -6.47 6.83
N LEU A 14 -6.43 -6.62 5.84
CA LEU A 14 -5.63 -7.84 5.67
C LEU A 14 -4.50 -8.00 6.69
N GLY A 15 -4.22 -6.94 7.47
CA GLY A 15 -3.16 -6.91 8.48
C GLY A 15 -1.77 -7.15 7.92
N GLU A 16 -0.76 -7.19 8.79
CA GLU A 16 0.64 -7.45 8.42
C GLU A 16 1.12 -6.63 7.20
N ILE A 17 0.77 -5.34 7.18
CA ILE A 17 1.21 -4.39 6.16
C ILE A 17 2.33 -3.48 6.70
N ILE A 18 3.06 -2.86 5.79
CA ILE A 18 4.02 -1.79 6.07
C ILE A 18 3.67 -0.61 5.17
N VAL A 19 3.49 0.57 5.75
CA VAL A 19 3.36 1.81 4.97
C VAL A 19 4.74 2.38 4.75
N ILE A 20 5.10 2.63 3.50
CA ILE A 20 6.42 3.08 3.09
C ILE A 20 6.28 4.44 2.39
N VAL A 21 6.97 5.44 2.92
CA VAL A 21 7.11 6.77 2.31
C VAL A 21 8.56 6.92 1.89
N ARG A 22 8.78 7.37 0.65
CA ARG A 22 10.12 7.61 0.10
C ARG A 22 10.29 9.09 -0.17
N ALA A 23 11.43 9.62 0.23
CA ALA A 23 11.90 10.95 -0.12
C ALA A 23 13.29 10.84 -0.75
N ASN A 24 13.79 11.94 -1.31
CA ASN A 24 15.12 11.95 -1.89
C ASN A 24 16.18 11.60 -0.81
N GLY A 25 16.79 10.42 -0.93
CA GLY A 25 17.81 9.91 -0.01
C GLY A 25 17.28 9.30 1.30
N ALA A 26 15.97 9.19 1.51
CA ALA A 26 15.40 8.69 2.76
C ALA A 26 14.15 7.82 2.55
N VAL A 27 13.93 6.89 3.49
CA VAL A 27 12.75 6.02 3.52
C VAL A 27 12.24 5.95 4.95
N ALA A 28 10.93 6.10 5.12
CA ALA A 28 10.23 5.80 6.36
C ALA A 28 9.36 4.56 6.17
N GLU A 29 9.44 3.63 7.10
CA GLU A 29 8.59 2.44 7.15
C GLU A 29 7.77 2.49 8.45
N VAL A 30 6.45 2.55 8.31
CA VAL A 30 5.51 2.56 9.43
C VAL A 30 4.86 1.19 9.52
N MET A 31 4.98 0.58 10.71
CA MET A 31 4.46 -0.75 11.03
C MET A 31 3.54 -0.64 12.25
N GLY A 32 2.67 -1.64 12.43
CA GLY A 32 1.75 -1.73 13.56
C GLY A 32 0.32 -1.97 13.09
N ASP A 33 -0.64 -1.63 13.96
CA ASP A 33 -2.06 -1.61 13.61
C ASP A 33 -2.32 -0.40 12.71
N LEU A 34 -2.27 -0.66 11.40
CA LEU A 34 -2.47 0.33 10.37
C LEU A 34 -3.94 0.36 9.99
N CYS A 35 -4.65 1.39 10.45
CA CYS A 35 -6.01 1.71 10.03
C CYS A 35 -6.02 2.89 9.05
N LEU A 36 -7.03 2.96 8.20
CA LEU A 36 -7.29 4.12 7.36
C LEU A 36 -8.29 5.03 8.06
N ARG A 37 -8.02 6.34 8.04
CA ARG A 37 -8.99 7.37 8.41
C ARG A 37 -9.04 8.43 7.33
N ARG A 38 -10.25 8.86 7.00
CA ARG A 38 -10.50 9.89 5.99
C ARG A 38 -10.97 11.17 6.69
N GLY A 39 -10.15 12.21 6.62
CA GLY A 39 -10.55 13.59 6.86
C GLY A 39 -10.92 14.30 5.56
N GLU A 40 -11.26 15.59 5.66
CA GLU A 40 -11.57 16.42 4.49
C GLU A 40 -10.34 16.69 3.62
N GLU A 41 -9.20 17.05 4.23
CA GLU A 41 -7.96 17.34 3.53
C GLU A 41 -6.99 16.15 3.48
N TRP A 42 -7.03 15.28 4.49
CA TRP A 42 -6.01 14.26 4.74
C TRP A 42 -6.57 12.84 4.80
N LEU A 43 -5.88 11.90 4.18
CA LEU A 43 -5.95 10.48 4.48
C LEU A 43 -4.85 10.13 5.47
N THR A 44 -5.23 9.51 6.58
CA THR A 44 -4.28 9.04 7.60
C THR A 44 -4.18 7.53 7.56
N LEU A 45 -2.97 7.01 7.39
CA LEU A 45 -2.65 5.58 7.51
C LEU A 45 -1.87 5.35 8.80
N GLY A 46 -2.47 4.63 9.75
CA GLY A 46 -1.93 4.40 11.09
C GLY A 46 -2.79 5.03 12.19
N GLN A 47 -2.38 4.76 13.44
CA GLN A 47 -3.12 5.21 14.63
C GLN A 47 -2.71 6.62 15.06
N GLU A 48 -3.69 7.38 15.55
CA GLU A 48 -3.44 8.65 16.24
C GLU A 48 -2.70 8.39 17.56
N GLY A 49 -1.72 9.24 17.89
CA GLY A 49 -0.86 9.03 19.06
C GLY A 49 0.26 7.98 18.85
N ALA A 50 0.30 7.32 17.69
CA ALA A 50 1.40 6.46 17.24
C ALA A 50 1.97 6.97 15.90
N SER A 51 2.94 6.26 15.34
CA SER A 51 3.47 6.56 14.00
C SER A 51 2.39 6.37 12.94
N HIS A 52 2.21 7.38 12.08
CA HIS A 52 1.23 7.37 10.99
C HIS A 52 1.72 8.21 9.82
N VAL A 53 1.08 8.04 8.67
CA VAL A 53 1.34 8.80 7.45
C VAL A 53 0.10 9.58 7.08
N HIS A 54 0.28 10.87 6.77
CA HIS A 54 -0.77 11.70 6.18
C HIS A 54 -0.51 11.89 4.69
N VAL A 55 -1.55 11.67 3.88
CA VAL A 55 -1.54 11.89 2.44
C VAL A 55 -2.62 12.90 2.12
N LYS A 56 -2.29 13.95 1.36
CA LYS A 56 -3.30 14.93 0.91
C LYS A 56 -4.29 14.24 -0.01
N VAL A 57 -5.58 14.30 0.30
CA VAL A 57 -6.65 13.73 -0.53
C VAL A 57 -6.60 14.29 -1.95
N ALA A 58 -6.35 15.60 -2.08
CA ALA A 58 -6.29 16.30 -3.36
C ALA A 58 -5.14 15.82 -4.29
N GLU A 59 -4.12 15.17 -3.74
CA GLU A 59 -2.98 14.67 -4.50
C GLU A 59 -3.16 13.21 -4.91
N VAL A 60 -4.18 12.50 -4.40
CA VAL A 60 -4.38 11.08 -4.71
C VAL A 60 -5.12 10.93 -6.03
N GLN A 61 -4.43 10.41 -7.04
CA GLN A 61 -4.98 10.24 -8.38
C GLN A 61 -5.41 8.80 -8.66
N ALA A 62 -4.63 7.82 -8.19
CA ALA A 62 -4.89 6.41 -8.47
C ALA A 62 -4.27 5.48 -7.42
N VAL A 63 -4.66 4.22 -7.47
CA VAL A 63 -4.00 3.11 -6.77
C VAL A 63 -3.58 2.06 -7.79
N ARG A 64 -2.34 1.59 -7.66
CA ARG A 64 -1.78 0.54 -8.51
C ARG A 64 -1.32 -0.65 -7.70
N PHE A 65 -1.71 -1.85 -8.12
CA PHE A 65 -1.13 -3.09 -7.59
C PHE A 65 0.19 -3.43 -8.29
N THR A 66 1.18 -3.84 -7.51
CA THR A 66 2.50 -4.26 -8.00
C THR A 66 2.98 -5.51 -7.29
N HIS A 67 3.63 -6.41 -8.02
CA HIS A 67 4.35 -7.54 -7.46
C HIS A 67 5.53 -7.89 -8.37
N ALA A 68 6.72 -7.45 -7.98
CA ALA A 68 7.96 -7.71 -8.70
C ALA A 68 8.75 -8.83 -8.00
N GLN A 69 9.59 -9.54 -8.77
CA GLN A 69 10.48 -10.55 -8.20
C GLN A 69 11.34 -9.97 -7.08
N GLY A 70 11.48 -10.72 -5.99
CA GLY A 70 12.29 -10.33 -4.83
C GLY A 70 11.68 -9.24 -3.95
N ARG A 71 10.42 -8.84 -4.16
CA ARG A 71 9.70 -7.87 -3.33
C ARG A 71 8.36 -8.43 -2.85
N ASN A 72 7.84 -7.88 -1.77
CA ASN A 72 6.45 -8.11 -1.40
C ASN A 72 5.54 -7.53 -2.49
N ALA A 73 4.32 -8.05 -2.58
CA ALA A 73 3.24 -7.42 -3.29
C ALA A 73 2.89 -6.11 -2.57
N ALA A 74 2.45 -5.11 -3.31
CA ALA A 74 2.16 -3.81 -2.75
C ALA A 74 1.07 -3.07 -3.53
N LEU A 75 0.33 -2.23 -2.82
CA LEU A 75 -0.43 -1.14 -3.42
C LEU A 75 0.40 0.14 -3.39
N GLN A 76 0.38 0.88 -4.49
CA GLN A 76 1.01 2.18 -4.61
C GLN A 76 -0.08 3.23 -4.78
N ILE A 77 -0.09 4.23 -3.91
CA ILE A 77 -0.92 5.44 -4.03
C ILE A 77 -0.15 6.39 -4.95
N LEU A 78 -0.77 6.77 -6.06
CA LEU A 78 -0.14 7.56 -7.12
C LEU A 78 -0.60 9.02 -7.07
N GLY A 79 0.35 9.91 -7.32
CA GLY A 79 0.13 11.34 -7.51
C GLY A 79 -0.32 11.70 -8.93
N PRO A 80 -0.60 12.99 -9.20
CA PRO A 80 -1.07 13.45 -10.51
C PRO A 80 -0.07 13.23 -11.65
N ASP A 81 1.23 13.20 -11.32
CA ASP A 81 2.34 12.95 -12.24
C ASP A 81 2.73 11.46 -12.35
N GLY A 82 1.94 10.57 -11.73
CA GLY A 82 2.24 9.14 -11.65
C GLY A 82 3.34 8.78 -10.64
N SER A 83 3.85 9.74 -9.87
CA SER A 83 4.78 9.46 -8.77
C SER A 83 4.12 8.63 -7.68
N VAL A 84 4.91 7.82 -6.97
CA VAL A 84 4.41 7.04 -5.82
C VAL A 84 4.47 7.92 -4.59
N LEU A 85 3.30 8.34 -4.09
CA LEU A 85 3.18 9.11 -2.85
C LEU A 85 3.45 8.22 -1.64
N VAL A 86 2.82 7.05 -1.61
CA VAL A 86 2.91 6.07 -0.53
C VAL A 86 2.79 4.66 -1.10
N GLN A 87 3.51 3.71 -0.49
CA GLN A 87 3.37 2.30 -0.79
C GLN A 87 2.87 1.52 0.44
N VAL A 88 1.84 0.70 0.26
CA VAL A 88 1.36 -0.27 1.26
C VAL A 88 1.88 -1.65 0.84
N SER A 89 2.85 -2.17 1.58
CA SER A 89 3.55 -3.45 1.33
C SER A 89 2.93 -4.57 2.15
N PHE A 90 2.52 -5.67 1.51
CA PHE A 90 1.93 -6.82 2.20
C PHE A 90 3.04 -7.80 2.64
N ARG A 91 3.28 -7.94 3.95
CA ARG A 91 4.37 -8.78 4.44
C ARG A 91 4.16 -10.26 4.14
N GLY A 92 5.27 -10.96 3.95
CA GLY A 92 5.29 -12.41 3.74
C GLY A 92 4.76 -12.84 2.36
N THR A 93 4.72 -11.94 1.40
CA THR A 93 4.35 -12.26 0.01
C THR A 93 5.54 -12.18 -0.95
N ASN A 94 6.77 -12.08 -0.44
CA ASN A 94 8.00 -12.03 -1.24
C ASN A 94 8.60 -13.43 -1.44
N PRO A 95 8.57 -14.00 -2.65
CA PRO A 95 9.14 -15.33 -2.91
C PRO A 95 10.66 -15.41 -2.68
N GLY A 96 11.37 -14.28 -2.73
CA GLY A 96 12.81 -14.20 -2.45
C GLY A 96 13.18 -14.30 -0.97
N ARG A 97 12.19 -14.36 -0.06
CA ARG A 97 12.37 -14.54 1.39
C ARG A 97 11.70 -15.84 1.82
N ALA A 98 12.26 -16.97 1.40
CA ALA A 98 11.66 -18.30 1.56
C ALA A 98 11.15 -18.60 2.99
N GLU A 99 11.90 -18.22 4.02
CA GLU A 99 11.53 -18.47 5.43
C GLU A 99 10.28 -17.70 5.90
N ALA A 100 9.94 -16.59 5.25
CA ALA A 100 8.79 -15.75 5.59
C ALA A 100 7.72 -15.75 4.50
N PHE A 101 7.93 -16.49 3.40
CA PHE A 101 7.03 -16.49 2.25
C PHE A 101 5.82 -17.41 2.50
N ARG A 102 4.63 -16.85 2.27
CA ARG A 102 3.33 -17.51 2.39
C ARG A 102 2.62 -17.37 1.06
N SER A 103 2.63 -18.45 0.27
CA SER A 103 2.06 -18.46 -1.09
C SER A 103 0.56 -18.23 -1.07
N GLU A 104 -0.13 -18.77 -0.07
CA GLU A 104 -1.56 -18.58 0.18
C GLU A 104 -1.90 -17.11 0.45
N ARG A 105 -1.03 -16.39 1.19
CA ARG A 105 -1.20 -14.97 1.44
C ARG A 105 -0.98 -14.14 0.18
N LEU A 106 0.06 -14.45 -0.60
CA LEU A 106 0.27 -13.79 -1.89
C LEU A 106 -0.94 -13.98 -2.81
N GLU A 107 -1.47 -15.19 -2.91
CA GLU A 107 -2.64 -15.46 -3.75
C GLU A 107 -3.88 -14.72 -3.26
N ALA A 108 -4.13 -14.70 -1.94
CA ALA A 108 -5.22 -13.94 -1.34
C ALA A 108 -5.14 -12.43 -1.64
N VAL A 109 -3.92 -11.87 -1.66
CA VAL A 109 -3.66 -10.47 -2.04
C VAL A 109 -3.87 -10.26 -3.54
N ARG A 110 -3.42 -11.20 -4.39
CA ARG A 110 -3.57 -11.10 -5.86
C ARG A 110 -5.04 -11.18 -6.29
N VAL A 111 -5.81 -12.11 -5.74
CA VAL A 111 -7.26 -12.23 -6.03
C VAL A 111 -7.98 -10.90 -5.79
N ARG A 112 -7.60 -10.20 -4.71
CA ARG A 112 -8.20 -8.90 -4.36
C ARG A 112 -7.74 -7.77 -5.26
N PHE A 113 -6.44 -7.65 -5.49
CA PHE A 113 -5.88 -6.40 -6.03
C PHE A 113 -5.26 -6.51 -7.42
N ALA A 114 -5.10 -7.70 -8.01
CA ALA A 114 -4.44 -7.84 -9.32
C ALA A 114 -5.17 -7.09 -10.44
N HIS A 115 -6.48 -6.88 -10.32
CA HIS A 115 -7.27 -6.08 -11.26
C HIS A 115 -6.89 -4.59 -11.25
N LEU A 116 -6.14 -4.12 -10.24
CA LEU A 116 -5.58 -2.77 -10.13
C LEU A 116 -4.16 -2.68 -10.71
N ALA A 117 -3.63 -3.75 -11.29
CA ALA A 117 -2.40 -3.66 -12.06
C ALA A 117 -2.68 -2.89 -13.35
N GLU A 118 -1.93 -1.83 -13.62
CA GLU A 118 -1.94 -1.21 -14.94
C GLU A 118 -1.46 -2.24 -15.96
N VAL A 119 -2.18 -2.38 -17.07
CA VAL A 119 -1.68 -3.08 -18.25
C VAL A 119 -0.50 -2.24 -18.75
N PRO A 120 0.71 -2.81 -18.92
CA PRO A 120 1.79 -2.10 -19.59
C PRO A 120 1.31 -1.73 -20.99
N VAL A 121 1.33 -0.44 -21.34
CA VAL A 121 1.17 0.01 -22.73
C VAL A 121 2.45 -0.30 -23.51
#